data_AF-A0A250XUR1-F1
#
_entry.id   AF-A0A250XUR1-F1
#
_cell.length_a   1.000
_cell.length_b   1.000
_cell.length_c   1.000
_cell.angle_alpha   90.00
_cell.angle_beta   90.00
_cell.angle_gamma   90.00
#
_symmetry.space_group_name_H-M   'P 1'
#
loop_
_entity.id
_entity.type
_entity.pdbx_description
1 polymer ?
#
loop_
_entity_poly.entity_id
_entity_poly.type
_entity_poly.pdbx_seq_one_letter_code
_entity_poly.pdbx_strand_id
1 'polypeptide(L)'
;MDLEQSRNLNNTIVHVDMDAFYAAVEMRDNPELKDKPIAVGSMSMLSTSNYHARRFGVRAAMPGFIAKRLCPQLIIVPPNFDKYRAVSKEVS
;
A
#
# COMPACT_ATOMS: atom_id res chain seq x y z
N MET A 1 14.31 33.20 17.45
CA MET A 1 15.74 33.17 17.08
C MET A 1 16.38 31.83 17.44
N ASP A 2 15.91 31.15 18.48
CA ASP A 2 16.53 29.94 19.05
C ASP A 2 16.47 28.68 18.17
N LEU A 3 15.40 28.48 17.38
CA LEU A 3 15.29 27.33 16.46
C LEU A 3 16.32 27.37 15.32
N GLU A 4 16.66 28.58 14.84
CA GLU A 4 17.66 28.72 13.77
C GLU A 4 19.07 28.50 14.32
N GLN A 5 19.35 29.03 15.52
CA GLN A 5 20.64 28.85 16.20
C GLN A 5 20.94 27.39 16.56
N SER A 6 19.90 26.57 16.73
CA SER A 6 20.02 25.14 17.08
C SER A 6 19.82 24.18 15.90
N ARG A 7 19.64 24.68 14.66
CA ARG A 7 19.47 23.83 13.47
C ARG A 7 20.74 23.01 13.21
N ASN A 8 20.62 21.68 13.22
CA ASN A 8 21.73 20.76 12.95
C ASN A 8 21.56 20.10 11.57
N LEU A 9 22.55 20.30 10.69
CA LEU A 9 22.60 19.77 9.32
C LEU A 9 23.67 18.67 9.13
N ASN A 10 24.29 18.19 10.21
CA ASN A 10 25.37 17.19 10.15
C ASN A 10 24.86 15.75 10.00
N ASN A 11 23.54 15.52 10.09
CA ASN A 11 22.93 14.21 9.92
C ASN A 11 22.31 14.08 8.53
N THR A 12 22.55 12.96 7.87
CA THR A 12 21.75 12.54 6.72
C THR A 12 20.65 11.61 7.20
N ILE A 13 19.42 12.10 7.24
CA ILE A 13 18.26 11.30 7.65
C ILE A 13 17.65 10.66 6.41
N VAL A 14 17.48 9.34 6.44
CA VAL A 14 16.86 8.57 5.36
C VAL A 14 15.50 8.05 5.83
N HIS A 15 14.47 8.29 5.03
CA HIS A 15 13.14 7.73 5.21
C HIS A 15 12.88 6.71 4.08
N VAL A 16 12.53 5.48 4.46
CA VAL A 16 12.23 4.40 3.52
C VAL A 16 10.74 4.08 3.63
N ASP A 17 10.04 4.06 2.50
CA ASP A 17 8.62 3.73 2.39
C ASP A 17 8.44 2.62 1.34
N MET A 18 7.68 1.58 1.69
CA MET A 18 7.49 0.41 0.84
C MET A 18 6.33 0.62 -0.14
N ASP A 19 6.65 0.53 -1.44
CA ASP A 19 5.70 0.74 -2.52
C ASP A 19 4.46 -0.16 -2.47
N ALA A 20 3.30 0.44 -2.21
CA ALA A 20 2.01 -0.26 -2.15
C ALA A 20 2.06 -1.57 -1.33
N PHE A 21 2.78 -1.56 -0.21
CA PHE A 21 3.32 -2.73 0.48
C PHE A 21 2.43 -3.99 0.46
N TYR A 22 1.25 -3.98 1.08
CA TYR A 22 0.42 -5.20 1.15
C TYR A 22 0.02 -5.71 -0.23
N ALA A 23 -0.36 -4.83 -1.16
CA ALA A 23 -0.71 -5.24 -2.52
C ALA A 23 0.51 -5.79 -3.28
N ALA A 24 1.70 -5.22 -3.07
CA ALA A 24 2.93 -5.74 -3.66
C ALA A 24 3.27 -7.15 -3.15
N VAL A 25 3.10 -7.42 -1.85
CA VAL A 25 3.32 -8.77 -1.31
C VAL A 25 2.29 -9.77 -1.87
N GLU A 26 1.02 -9.38 -2.03
CA GLU A 26 0.03 -10.25 -2.70
C GLU A 26 0.34 -10.49 -4.18
N MET A 27 0.82 -9.48 -4.91
CA MET A 27 1.24 -9.64 -6.33
C MET A 27 2.47 -10.52 -6.49
N ARG A 28 3.40 -10.49 -5.53
CA ARG A 28 4.60 -11.34 -5.53
C ARG A 28 4.22 -12.81 -5.39
N ASP A 29 3.32 -13.12 -4.47
CA ASP A 29 2.99 -14.51 -4.13
C ASP A 29 1.90 -15.09 -5.04
N ASN A 30 1.14 -14.24 -5.72
CA ASN A 30 0.22 -14.65 -6.78
C ASN A 30 0.50 -13.84 -8.07
N PRO A 31 1.32 -14.38 -8.99
CA PRO A 31 1.71 -13.72 -10.23
C PRO A 31 0.52 -13.35 -11.14
N GLU A 32 -0.63 -14.03 -11.03
CA GLU A 32 -1.82 -13.70 -11.82
C GLU A 32 -2.41 -12.32 -11.49
N LEU A 33 -1.99 -11.70 -10.38
CA LEU A 33 -2.42 -10.39 -9.94
C LEU A 33 -1.54 -9.25 -10.48
N LYS A 34 -0.36 -9.57 -11.03
CA LYS A 34 0.69 -8.59 -11.35
C LYS A 34 0.21 -7.48 -12.30
N ASP A 35 -0.57 -7.85 -13.30
CA ASP A 35 -1.04 -6.92 -14.35
C ASP A 35 -2.51 -6.50 -14.17
N LYS A 36 -3.11 -6.78 -12.99
CA LYS A 36 -4.52 -6.51 -12.70
C LYS A 36 -4.66 -5.39 -11.65
N PRO A 37 -5.75 -4.60 -11.70
CA PRO A 37 -6.05 -3.67 -10.62
C PRO A 37 -6.45 -4.46 -9.38
N ILE A 38 -5.69 -4.32 -8.30
CA ILE A 38 -5.96 -5.00 -7.04
C ILE A 38 -5.96 -4.03 -5.85
N ALA A 39 -6.68 -4.42 -4.81
CA ALA A 39 -6.65 -3.78 -3.50
C ALA A 39 -6.67 -4.83 -2.39
N VAL A 40 -6.04 -4.51 -1.26
CA VAL A 40 -6.08 -5.34 -0.06
C VAL A 40 -7.10 -4.76 0.91
N GLY A 41 -8.00 -5.60 1.42
CA GLY A 41 -9.04 -5.20 2.37
C GLY A 41 -10.33 -6.00 2.18
N SER A 42 -11.47 -5.33 2.30
CA SER A 42 -12.80 -5.93 2.14
C SER A 42 -13.75 -4.98 1.40
N MET A 43 -14.97 -5.45 1.14
CA MET A 43 -16.04 -4.59 0.61
C MET A 43 -16.36 -3.40 1.54
N SER A 44 -16.09 -3.53 2.84
CA SER A 44 -16.32 -2.47 3.82
C SER A 44 -15.21 -1.42 3.79
N MET A 45 -13.94 -1.82 3.70
CA MET A 45 -12.81 -0.89 3.74
C MET A 45 -11.55 -1.47 3.07
N LEU A 46 -10.84 -0.64 2.31
CA LEU A 46 -9.56 -0.97 1.70
C LEU A 46 -8.39 -0.44 2.54
N SER A 47 -7.40 -1.29 2.78
CA SER A 47 -6.14 -0.93 3.45
C SER A 47 -5.14 -0.30 2.48
N THR A 48 -5.03 -0.82 1.26
CA THR A 48 -4.18 -0.24 0.21
C THR A 48 -4.64 -0.74 -1.17
N SER A 49 -4.09 -0.13 -2.23
CA SER A 49 -4.34 -0.48 -3.62
C SER A 49 -3.03 -0.43 -4.41
N ASN A 50 -2.89 -1.30 -5.41
CA ASN A 50 -1.74 -1.27 -6.32
C ASN A 50 -1.83 -0.09 -7.29
N TYR A 51 -0.71 0.23 -7.93
CA TYR A 51 -0.65 1.37 -8.86
C TYR A 51 -1.61 1.23 -10.06
N HIS A 52 -1.92 0.01 -10.51
CA HIS A 52 -2.94 -0.22 -11.55
C HIS A 52 -4.33 0.23 -11.09
N ALA A 53 -4.75 -0.11 -9.87
CA ALA A 53 -6.03 0.33 -9.31
C ALA A 53 -6.06 1.83 -9.00
N ARG A 54 -4.94 2.42 -8.56
CA ARG A 54 -4.84 3.87 -8.28
C ARG A 54 -5.11 4.75 -9.50
N ARG A 55 -4.84 4.26 -10.72
CA ARG A 55 -5.19 4.96 -11.97
C ARG A 55 -6.70 5.17 -12.14
N PHE A 56 -7.53 4.34 -11.49
CA PHE A 56 -8.99 4.48 -11.46
C PHE A 56 -9.48 5.29 -10.25
N GLY A 57 -8.57 5.88 -9.45
CA GLY A 57 -8.91 6.62 -8.23
C GLY A 57 -9.11 5.74 -6.99
N VAL A 58 -8.90 4.42 -7.08
CA VAL A 58 -8.99 3.52 -5.92
C VAL A 58 -7.80 3.75 -4.99
N ARG A 59 -8.07 4.07 -3.72
CA ARG A 59 -7.06 4.43 -2.69
C ARG A 59 -7.32 3.74 -1.36
N ALA A 60 -6.32 3.76 -0.48
CA ALA A 60 -6.48 3.37 0.92
C ALA A 60 -7.57 4.19 1.62
N ALA A 61 -8.20 3.60 2.64
CA ALA A 61 -9.32 4.17 3.40
C ALA A 61 -10.58 4.45 2.57
N MET A 62 -10.68 3.88 1.37
CA MET A 62 -11.90 3.89 0.56
C MET A 62 -12.73 2.63 0.86
N PRO A 63 -14.07 2.74 0.98
CA PRO A 63 -14.92 1.55 1.05
C PRO A 63 -14.83 0.71 -0.23
N GLY A 64 -14.69 -0.61 -0.10
CA GLY A 64 -14.51 -1.51 -1.24
C GLY A 64 -15.67 -1.48 -2.23
N PHE A 65 -16.91 -1.26 -1.75
CA PHE A 65 -18.06 -1.09 -2.64
C PHE A 65 -17.98 0.17 -3.52
N ILE A 66 -17.36 1.26 -3.04
CA ILE A 66 -17.11 2.46 -3.84
C ILE A 66 -16.01 2.18 -4.85
N ALA A 67 -14.93 1.54 -4.40
CA ALA A 67 -13.81 1.17 -5.27
C ALA A 67 -14.24 0.26 -6.43
N LYS A 68 -15.15 -0.69 -6.18
CA LYS A 68 -15.76 -1.55 -7.21
C LYS A 68 -16.61 -0.78 -8.22
N ARG A 69 -17.20 0.35 -7.85
CA ARG A 69 -17.90 1.22 -8.81
C ARG A 69 -16.92 1.98 -9.72
N LEU A 70 -15.78 2.41 -9.16
CA LEU A 70 -14.72 3.07 -9.93
C LEU A 70 -13.97 2.09 -10.84
N CYS A 71 -13.79 0.85 -10.41
CA CYS A 71 -13.08 -0.19 -11.13
C CYS A 71 -13.84 -1.53 -10.96
N PRO A 72 -14.80 -1.84 -11.84
CA PRO A 72 -15.60 -3.08 -11.76
C PRO A 72 -14.75 -4.37 -11.74
N GLN A 73 -13.64 -4.35 -12.48
CA GLN A 73 -12.67 -5.43 -12.57
C GLN A 73 -11.67 -5.50 -11.41
N LEU A 74 -11.78 -4.62 -10.40
CA LEU A 74 -10.89 -4.60 -9.22
C LEU A 74 -10.93 -5.93 -8.48
N ILE A 75 -9.77 -6.51 -8.17
CA ILE A 75 -9.69 -7.70 -7.32
C ILE A 75 -9.43 -7.24 -5.88
N ILE A 76 -10.34 -7.57 -4.97
CA ILE A 76 -10.17 -7.28 -3.55
C ILE A 76 -9.63 -8.55 -2.88
N VAL A 77 -8.41 -8.48 -2.38
CA VAL A 77 -7.72 -9.57 -1.69
C VAL A 77 -7.86 -9.38 -0.17
N PRO A 78 -8.30 -10.39 0.60
CA PRO A 78 -8.30 -10.32 2.05
C PRO A 78 -6.89 -10.10 2.61
N PRO A 79 -6.71 -9.33 3.70
CA PRO A 79 -5.40 -9.08 4.26
C PRO A 79 -4.79 -10.32 4.93
N ASN A 80 -3.49 -10.57 4.70
CA ASN A 80 -2.70 -11.55 5.43
C ASN A 80 -1.60 -10.87 6.26
N PHE A 81 -1.94 -10.48 7.50
CA PHE A 81 -1.03 -9.71 8.36
C PHE A 81 0.21 -10.49 8.83
N ASP A 82 0.12 -11.81 8.97
CA ASP A 82 1.28 -12.63 9.33
C ASP A 82 2.35 -12.60 8.24
N LYS A 83 1.92 -12.69 6.99
CA LYS A 83 2.77 -12.55 5.81
C LYS A 83 3.43 -11.18 5.73
N TYR A 84 2.66 -10.11 5.96
CA TYR A 84 3.19 -8.74 5.92
C TYR A 84 4.21 -8.49 7.04
N ARG A 85 3.98 -9.03 8.24
CA ARG A 85 4.94 -8.96 9.35
C ARG A 85 6.23 -9.71 9.04
N ALA A 86 6.13 -10.88 8.42
CA ALA A 86 7.31 -11.65 8.01
C ALA A 86 8.17 -10.85 7.01
N VAL A 87 7.57 -10.28 5.96
CA VAL A 87 8.29 -9.46 4.98
C VAL A 87 8.84 -8.18 5.61
N SER A 88 8.10 -7.53 6.52
CA SER A 88 8.62 -6.37 7.24
C SER A 88 9.91 -6.70 7.99
N LYS A 89 9.98 -7.88 8.64
CA LYS A 89 11.16 -8.34 9.38
C LYS A 89 12.38 -8.65 8.49
N GLU A 90 12.16 -8.93 7.20
CA GLU A 90 13.25 -9.10 6.23
C GLU A 90 13.85 -7.75 5.79
N VAL A 91 13.07 -6.66 5.89
CA VAL A 91 13.46 -5.32 5.45
C VAL A 91 13.99 -4.46 6.62
N SER A 92 13.45 -4.63 7.83
CA SER A 92 13.81 -3.90 9.05
C SER A 92 14.88 -4.60 9.87
#